data_AF-A0A0C2G6Q6-F1
#
_entry.id   AF-A0A0C2G6Q6-F1
#
_cell.length_a   1.000
_cell.length_b   1.000
_cell.length_c   1.000
_cell.angle_alpha   90.00
_cell.angle_beta   90.00
_cell.angle_gamma   90.00
#
_symmetry.space_group_name_H-M   'P 1'
#
loop_
_entity.id
_entity.type
_entity.pdbx_description
1 polymer ?
#
loop_
_entity_poly.entity_id
_entity_poly.type
_entity_poly.pdbx_seq_one_letter_code
_entity_poly.pdbx_strand_id
1 'polypeptide(L)'
;MRTVPVNHCCVVHDECYTLQLGQEKCDEDFCECNRRATISRRDCVDLLEASCSLVQLFGFGAYHNSANYTEPIDFVKQALHAENLRVPYTNVYSSCPKVNGKEDFPHRPPLTLN
;
A
#
# COMPACT_ATOMS: atom_id res chain seq x y z
N MET A 1 -17.55 -14.37 -1.82
CA MET A 1 -16.52 -13.50 -2.43
C MET A 1 -15.80 -12.77 -1.31
N ARG A 2 -14.46 -12.80 -1.27
CA ARG A 2 -13.67 -12.05 -0.27
C ARG A 2 -13.51 -10.61 -0.76
N THR A 3 -13.71 -9.66 0.13
CA THR A 3 -13.57 -8.23 -0.12
C THR A 3 -12.14 -7.80 0.16
N VAL A 4 -11.56 -6.99 -0.71
CA VAL A 4 -10.19 -6.48 -0.54
C VAL A 4 -10.24 -5.20 0.30
N PRO A 5 -9.43 -5.07 1.38
CA PRO A 5 -9.30 -3.80 2.09
C PRO A 5 -8.74 -2.73 1.14
N VAL A 6 -9.32 -1.52 1.12
CA VAL A 6 -8.86 -0.43 0.21
C VAL A 6 -7.36 -0.16 0.33
N ASN A 7 -6.83 -0.16 1.55
CA ASN A 7 -5.41 0.05 1.80
C ASN A 7 -4.50 -0.99 1.10
N HIS A 8 -5.00 -2.21 0.83
CA HIS A 8 -4.27 -3.19 0.03
C HIS A 8 -4.02 -2.69 -1.39
N CYS A 9 -5.03 -2.06 -2.02
CA CYS A 9 -4.90 -1.51 -3.36
C CYS A 9 -3.85 -0.40 -3.42
N CYS A 10 -3.82 0.48 -2.41
CA CYS A 10 -2.81 1.55 -2.31
C CYS A 10 -1.39 0.98 -2.22
N VAL A 11 -1.16 0.03 -1.30
CA VAL A 11 0.19 -0.52 -1.10
C VAL A 11 0.71 -1.26 -2.34
N VAL A 12 -0.14 -2.02 -3.02
CA VAL A 12 0.23 -2.70 -4.27
C VAL A 12 0.52 -1.70 -5.39
N HIS A 13 -0.24 -0.60 -5.47
CA HIS A 13 -0.01 0.49 -6.43
C HIS A 13 1.33 1.20 -6.18
N ASP A 14 1.60 1.58 -4.94
CA ASP A 14 2.86 2.23 -4.53
C ASP A 14 4.08 1.34 -4.81
N GLU A 15 3.95 0.03 -4.62
CA GLU A 15 5.00 -0.92 -4.96
C GLU A 15 5.17 -1.07 -6.48
N CYS A 16 4.08 -1.13 -7.23
CA CYS A 16 4.11 -1.14 -8.70
C CYS A 16 4.85 0.09 -9.23
N TYR A 17 4.59 1.26 -8.64
CA TYR A 17 5.32 2.50 -8.87
C TYR A 17 6.80 2.34 -8.51
N THR A 18 7.12 1.89 -7.30
CA THR A 18 8.50 1.68 -6.83
C THR A 18 9.28 0.64 -7.65
N LEU A 19 8.59 -0.28 -8.32
CA LEU A 19 9.16 -1.27 -9.23
C LEU A 19 9.21 -0.78 -10.68
N GLN A 20 8.65 0.39 -10.97
CA GLN A 20 8.63 1.02 -12.29
C GLN A 20 8.04 0.09 -13.36
N LEU A 21 6.92 -0.59 -13.04
CA LEU A 21 6.28 -1.57 -13.93
C LEU A 21 5.44 -0.93 -15.05
N GLY A 22 5.48 0.39 -15.20
CA GLY A 22 4.69 1.18 -16.14
C GLY A 22 3.50 1.87 -15.46
N GLN A 23 3.43 3.20 -15.52
CA GLN A 23 2.41 4.00 -14.84
C GLN A 23 0.98 3.58 -15.23
N GLU A 24 0.68 3.53 -16.53
CA GLU A 24 -0.65 3.18 -17.04
C GLU A 24 -1.12 1.81 -16.53
N LYS A 25 -0.23 0.81 -16.61
CA LYS A 25 -0.49 -0.53 -16.07
C LYS A 25 -0.77 -0.48 -14.56
N CYS A 26 0.07 0.21 -13.78
CA CYS A 26 -0.10 0.31 -12.34
C CYS A 26 -1.43 0.99 -11.98
N ASP A 27 -1.78 2.07 -12.68
CA ASP A 27 -3.02 2.81 -12.46
C ASP A 27 -4.25 1.97 -12.83
N GLU A 28 -4.22 1.22 -13.93
CA GLU A 28 -5.29 0.29 -14.32
C GLU A 28 -5.49 -0.84 -13.30
N ASP A 29 -4.40 -1.45 -12.83
CA ASP A 29 -4.44 -2.49 -11.80
C ASP A 29 -5.03 -1.95 -10.48
N PHE A 30 -4.67 -0.71 -10.11
CA PHE A 30 -5.23 -0.01 -8.96
C PHE A 30 -6.74 0.23 -9.12
N CYS A 31 -7.18 0.71 -10.28
CA CYS A 31 -8.59 0.92 -10.60
C CYS A 31 -9.39 -0.39 -10.50
N GLU A 32 -8.85 -1.50 -11.00
CA GLU A 32 -9.51 -2.81 -10.87
C GLU A 32 -9.60 -3.26 -9.40
N CYS A 33 -8.51 -3.10 -8.63
CA CYS A 33 -8.50 -3.43 -7.22
C CYS A 33 -9.57 -2.64 -6.45
N ASN A 34 -9.69 -1.33 -6.71
CA ASN A 34 -10.72 -0.47 -6.14
C ASN A 34 -12.14 -0.93 -6.46
N ARG A 35 -12.43 -1.32 -7.71
CA ARG A 35 -13.73 -1.89 -8.09
C ARG A 35 -14.04 -3.19 -7.34
N ARG A 36 -13.03 -4.02 -7.06
CA ARG A 36 -13.20 -5.23 -6.25
C ARG A 36 -13.44 -4.92 -4.77
N ALA A 37 -12.78 -3.88 -4.24
CA ALA A 37 -12.96 -3.44 -2.86
C ALA A 37 -14.40 -2.92 -2.58
N THR A 38 -15.04 -2.30 -3.58
CA THR A 38 -16.39 -1.73 -3.44
C THR A 38 -17.54 -2.74 -3.57
N ILE A 39 -17.28 -4.00 -3.96
CA ILE A 39 -18.33 -5.03 -4.14
C ILE A 39 -19.25 -5.15 -2.91
N SER A 40 -18.71 -4.98 -1.71
CA SER A 40 -19.46 -5.00 -0.44
C SER A 40 -19.76 -3.63 0.17
N ARG A 41 -19.22 -2.55 -0.42
CA ARG A 41 -19.21 -1.18 0.10
C ARG A 41 -19.57 -0.19 -1.00
N ARG A 42 -20.85 -0.21 -1.38
CA ARG A 42 -21.43 0.68 -2.40
C ARG A 42 -21.29 2.16 -2.04
N ASP A 43 -21.25 2.47 -0.74
CA ASP A 43 -21.06 3.81 -0.17
C ASP A 43 -19.71 4.45 -0.54
N CYS A 44 -18.73 3.66 -0.99
CA CYS A 44 -17.40 4.15 -1.35
C CYS A 44 -17.13 4.13 -2.86
N VAL A 45 -18.11 3.78 -3.71
CA VAL A 45 -17.90 3.60 -5.16
C VAL A 45 -17.39 4.88 -5.81
N ASP A 46 -18.11 6.00 -5.65
CA ASP A 46 -17.75 7.27 -6.26
C ASP A 46 -16.38 7.76 -5.81
N LEU A 47 -16.06 7.58 -4.52
CA LEU A 47 -14.76 7.95 -3.95
C LEU A 47 -13.63 7.13 -4.57
N LEU A 48 -13.81 5.81 -4.70
CA LEU A 48 -12.77 4.93 -5.23
C LEU A 48 -12.63 5.05 -6.75
N GLU A 49 -13.70 5.35 -7.47
CA GLU A 49 -13.64 5.71 -8.88
C GLU A 49 -12.93 7.05 -9.08
N ALA A 50 -13.23 8.06 -8.26
CA ALA A 50 -12.50 9.33 -8.28
C ALA A 50 -11.01 9.13 -8.00
N SER A 51 -10.64 8.27 -7.04
CA SER A 51 -9.23 7.97 -6.75
C SER A 51 -8.51 7.32 -7.94
N CYS A 52 -9.19 6.46 -8.69
CA CYS A 52 -8.69 5.89 -9.95
C CYS A 52 -8.41 6.98 -10.98
N SER A 53 -9.36 7.91 -11.19
CA SER A 53 -9.14 9.04 -12.12
C SER A 53 -8.00 9.96 -11.68
N LEU A 54 -7.85 10.19 -10.37
CA LEU A 54 -6.79 11.06 -9.84
C LEU A 54 -5.38 10.51 -10.12
N VAL A 55 -5.15 9.20 -9.94
CA VAL A 55 -3.84 8.61 -10.23
C VAL A 55 -3.54 8.62 -11.73
N GLN A 56 -4.54 8.40 -12.59
CA GLN A 56 -4.36 8.47 -14.04
C GLN A 56 -4.03 9.89 -14.54
N LEU A 57 -4.68 10.91 -13.96
CA LEU A 57 -4.49 12.32 -14.36
C LEU A 57 -3.23 12.95 -13.78
N PHE A 58 -2.88 12.62 -12.53
CA PHE A 58 -1.85 13.32 -11.76
C PHE A 58 -0.73 12.42 -11.24
N GLY A 59 -0.80 11.10 -11.45
CA GLY A 59 0.14 10.12 -10.91
C GLY A 59 1.54 10.18 -11.53
N PHE A 60 1.73 10.84 -12.67
CA PHE A 60 3.01 10.86 -13.40
C PHE A 60 4.19 11.29 -12.51
N GLY A 61 4.01 12.37 -11.74
CA GLY A 61 5.05 12.85 -10.83
C GLY A 61 5.37 11.86 -9.73
N ALA A 62 4.34 11.25 -9.12
CA ALA A 62 4.52 10.24 -8.08
C ALA A 62 5.20 8.97 -8.63
N TYR A 63 4.79 8.52 -9.81
CA TYR A 63 5.41 7.41 -10.51
C TYR A 63 6.90 7.65 -10.74
N HIS A 64 7.26 8.79 -11.33
CA HIS A 64 8.67 9.08 -11.63
C HIS A 64 9.51 9.25 -10.36
N ASN A 65 8.97 9.93 -9.34
CA ASN A 65 9.67 10.13 -8.08
C ASN A 65 9.89 8.83 -7.29
N SER A 66 9.01 7.83 -7.46
CA SER A 66 9.16 6.54 -6.79
C SER A 66 10.36 5.71 -7.27
N ALA A 67 10.90 5.98 -8.47
CA ALA A 67 12.00 5.22 -9.07
C ALA A 67 13.27 5.20 -8.20
N ASN A 68 13.53 6.31 -7.51
CA ASN A 68 14.72 6.51 -6.67
C ASN A 68 14.35 6.73 -5.20
N TYR A 69 13.10 6.46 -4.83
CA TYR A 69 12.68 6.60 -3.45
C TYR A 69 13.39 5.55 -2.59
N THR A 70 14.09 6.02 -1.57
CA THR A 70 14.67 5.19 -0.52
C THR A 70 14.07 5.68 0.78
N GLU A 71 13.48 4.78 1.57
CA GLU A 71 12.99 5.16 2.89
C GLU A 71 14.16 5.66 3.76
N PRO A 72 13.99 6.80 4.46
CA PRO A 72 14.96 7.25 5.45
C PRO A 72 15.21 6.18 6.51
N ILE A 73 16.46 6.06 6.97
CA ILE A 73 16.87 5.04 7.95
C ILE A 73 16.15 5.23 9.30
N ASP A 74 15.76 6.47 9.60
CA ASP A 74 15.01 6.89 10.78
C ASP A 74 13.49 6.92 10.56
N PHE A 75 13.00 6.41 9.42
CA PHE A 75 11.58 6.34 9.15
C PHE A 75 10.92 5.29 10.06
N VAL A 76 10.33 5.78 11.16
CA VAL A 76 9.53 4.94 12.05
C VAL A 76 8.25 4.59 11.32
N LYS A 77 8.20 3.41 10.70
CA LYS A 77 6.94 2.76 10.35
C LYS A 77 6.15 2.60 11.63
N GLN A 78 5.18 3.48 11.85
CA GLN A 78 4.23 3.32 12.93
C GLN A 78 3.41 2.08 12.62
N ALA A 79 3.85 0.94 13.14
CA ALA A 79 3.00 -0.23 13.23
C ALA A 79 1.80 0.21 14.06
N LEU A 80 0.62 0.24 13.44
CA LEU A 80 -0.63 0.52 14.13
C LEU A 80 -0.69 -0.39 15.36
N HIS A 81 -0.62 0.22 16.56
CA HIS A 81 -0.81 -0.47 17.84
C HIS A 81 -2.30 -0.75 18.09
N ALA A 82 -2.99 -1.16 17.03
CA ALA A 82 -4.32 -1.74 17.10
C ALA A 82 -4.11 -3.18 16.65
N GLU A 83 -4.13 -4.12 17.60
CA GLU A 83 -4.05 -5.58 17.31
C GLU A 83 -5.06 -5.98 16.22
N ASN A 84 -6.22 -5.31 16.20
CA ASN A 84 -7.29 -5.47 15.22
C ASN A 84 -6.88 -5.11 13.79
N LEU A 85 -5.89 -4.23 13.62
CA LEU A 85 -5.36 -3.77 12.33
C LEU A 85 -4.04 -4.44 11.98
N ARG A 86 -3.37 -5.10 12.93
CA ARG A 86 -2.10 -5.82 12.72
C ARG A 86 -2.24 -6.92 11.67
N VAL A 87 -3.27 -7.77 11.77
CA VAL A 87 -3.52 -8.87 10.81
C VAL A 87 -3.87 -8.34 9.40
N PRO A 88 -4.79 -7.37 9.25
CA PRO A 88 -5.01 -6.70 7.97
C PRO A 88 -3.73 -6.11 7.37
N TYR A 89 -2.91 -5.45 8.19
CA TYR A 89 -1.67 -4.82 7.76
C TYR A 89 -0.64 -5.87 7.30
N THR A 90 -0.37 -6.92 8.08
CA THR A 90 0.56 -7.99 7.68
C THR A 90 0.13 -8.70 6.39
N ASN A 91 -1.17 -8.92 6.21
CA ASN A 91 -1.68 -9.51 4.97
C ASN A 91 -1.41 -8.61 3.75
N VAL A 92 -1.54 -7.29 3.91
CA VAL A 92 -1.24 -6.32 2.85
C VAL A 92 0.23 -6.41 2.42
N TYR A 93 1.18 -6.34 3.38
CA TYR A 93 2.61 -6.38 3.07
C TYR A 93 3.12 -7.75 2.61
N SER A 94 2.49 -8.85 3.05
CA SER A 94 2.90 -10.20 2.61
C SER A 94 2.73 -10.45 1.11
N SER A 95 1.93 -9.63 0.43
CA SER A 95 1.65 -9.75 -1.01
C SER A 95 2.63 -8.94 -1.87
N CYS A 96 3.57 -8.23 -1.24
CA CYS A 96 4.45 -7.29 -1.91
C CYS A 96 5.81 -7.92 -2.24
N PRO A 97 6.21 -8.07 -3.53
CA PRO A 97 7.49 -8.65 -3.94
C PRO A 97 8.75 -8.12 -3.23
N LYS A 98 8.83 -6.85 -2.84
CA LYS A 98 10.01 -6.26 -2.16
C LYS A 98 10.05 -6.49 -0.65
N VAL A 99 9.01 -7.06 -0.03
CA VAL A 99 8.98 -7.29 1.44
C VAL A 99 9.74 -8.56 1.82
N ASN A 100 10.04 -9.44 0.87
CA ASN A 100 10.85 -10.66 1.09
C ASN A 100 12.37 -10.40 1.14
N GLY A 101 12.82 -9.14 1.14
CA GLY A 101 14.18 -8.78 1.47
C GLY A 101 14.40 -8.87 2.97
N LYS A 102 14.69 -10.08 3.49
CA LYS A 102 15.07 -10.41 4.88
C LYS A 102 14.53 -9.41 5.92
N GLU A 103 13.37 -9.73 6.49
CA GLU A 103 12.89 -9.14 7.74
C GLU A 103 13.94 -9.39 8.85
N ASP A 104 14.91 -8.51 8.98
CA ASP A 104 15.58 -8.28 10.25
C ASP A 104 14.75 -7.20 10.94
N PHE A 105 13.58 -7.61 11.43
CA PHE A 105 12.83 -6.81 12.41
C PHE A 105 13.78 -6.68 13.60
N PRO A 106 14.33 -5.50 13.95
CA PRO A 106 15.08 -5.39 15.18
C PRO A 106 14.09 -5.67 16.30
N HIS A 107 14.20 -6.84 16.92
CA HIS A 107 13.61 -7.13 18.20
C HIS A 107 13.97 -5.97 19.13
N ARG A 108 13.02 -5.07 19.39
CA ARG A 108 13.22 -3.99 20.36
C ARG A 108 13.50 -4.67 21.71
N PRO A 109 14.67 -4.44 22.35
CA PRO A 109 14.90 -4.96 23.69
C PRO A 109 13.86 -4.35 24.65
N PRO A 110 13.47 -5.07 25.72
CA PRO A 110 12.49 -4.57 26.67
C PRO A 110 13.00 -3.26 27.27
N LEU A 111 12.20 -2.20 27.16
CA LEU A 111 12.45 -0.92 27.83
C LEU A 111 12.43 -1.18 29.34
N THR A 112 13.61 -1.18 29.96
CA THR A 112 13.75 -0.98 31.40
C THR A 112 13.50 0.50 31.67
N LEU A 113 12.45 0.80 32.45
CA LEU A 113 12.21 2.14 32.97
C LEU A 113 13.26 2.43 34.05
N ASN A 114 14.03 3.51 33.87
CA ASN A 114 14.66 4.27 34.94
C ASN A 114 14.10 5.69 34.90
#